data_AF-A0A150RAI7-F1
#
_entry.id   AF-A0A150RAI7-F1
#
_cell.length_a   1.000
_cell.length_b   1.000
_cell.length_c   1.000
_cell.angle_alpha   90.00
_cell.angle_beta   90.00
_cell.angle_gamma   90.00
#
_symmetry.space_group_name_H-M   'P 1'
#
loop_
_entity.id
_entity.type
_entity.pdbx_description
1 polymer ?
#
loop_
_entity_poly.entity_id
_entity_poly.type
_entity_poly.pdbx_seq_one_letter_code
_entity_poly.pdbx_strand_id
1 'polypeptide(L)'
;MALLPGGAVLVAGNGGERGEGGTTTPLLARYTCDGALDPAFGEGGVLPVDLGEFGQLHTVEVVADDQVLLGGGDVGMSPGPGTYGVVARMWM
;
A
#
# COMPACT_ATOMS: atom_id res chain seq x y z
N MET A 1 -3.36 6.72 -5.26
CA MET A 1 -3.71 7.55 -4.08
C MET A 1 -5.22 7.57 -3.94
N ALA A 2 -5.72 7.78 -2.73
CA ALA A 2 -7.14 7.76 -2.40
C ALA A 2 -7.45 8.86 -1.37
N LEU A 3 -8.61 9.52 -1.52
CA LEU A 3 -9.12 10.48 -0.53
C LEU A 3 -10.00 9.73 0.46
N LEU A 4 -9.70 9.85 1.75
CA LEU A 4 -10.45 9.23 2.83
C LEU A 4 -11.54 10.18 3.34
N PRO A 5 -12.60 9.65 3.98
CA PRO A 5 -13.53 10.48 4.73
C PRO A 5 -12.79 11.37 5.73
N GLY A 6 -13.31 12.57 5.96
CA GLY A 6 -12.65 13.57 6.81
C GLY A 6 -11.47 14.30 6.15
N GLY A 7 -11.14 13.98 4.89
CA GLY A 7 -10.17 14.74 4.08
C GLY A 7 -8.72 14.28 4.22
N ALA A 8 -8.46 13.23 5.00
CA ALA A 8 -7.17 12.55 4.99
C ALA A 8 -6.89 11.89 3.64
N VAL A 9 -5.62 11.64 3.32
CA VAL A 9 -5.21 11.04 2.04
C VAL A 9 -4.41 9.79 2.31
N LEU A 10 -4.71 8.72 1.59
CA LEU A 10 -3.91 7.51 1.55
C LEU A 10 -3.10 7.46 0.24
N VAL A 11 -1.79 7.36 0.35
CA VAL A 11 -0.88 7.21 -0.79
C VAL A 11 -0.35 5.78 -0.79
N ALA A 12 -0.51 5.10 -1.92
CA ALA A 12 0.10 3.80 -2.16
C ALA A 12 1.31 4.00 -3.08
N GLY A 13 2.43 3.37 -2.76
CA GLY A 13 3.65 3.43 -3.54
C GLY A 13 4.44 2.13 -3.45
N ASN A 14 5.37 1.95 -4.39
CA ASN A 14 6.28 0.82 -4.42
C ASN A 14 7.67 1.33 -3.99
N GLY A 15 8.06 1.04 -2.75
CA GLY A 15 9.39 1.34 -2.22
C GLY A 15 10.33 0.17 -2.48
N GLY A 16 11.65 0.40 -2.53
CA GLY A 16 12.60 -0.68 -2.73
C GLY A 16 14.02 -0.19 -2.92
N GLU A 17 14.97 -1.11 -2.80
CA GLU A 17 16.37 -0.82 -3.05
C GLU A 17 16.66 -0.85 -4.56
N ARG A 18 17.39 0.13 -5.08
CA ARG A 18 17.87 0.12 -6.47
C ARG A 18 19.19 -0.65 -6.56
N GLY A 19 19.24 -1.73 -7.35
CA GLY A 19 20.46 -2.50 -7.63
C GLY A 19 20.18 -3.94 -8.05
N GLU A 20 21.23 -4.69 -8.42
CA GLU A 20 21.11 -6.15 -8.60
C GLU A 20 20.70 -6.80 -7.27
N GLY A 21 19.60 -7.56 -7.29
CA GLY A 21 19.03 -8.20 -6.10
C GLY A 21 18.11 -7.30 -5.26
N GLY A 22 17.77 -6.11 -5.72
CA GLY A 22 16.83 -5.23 -5.00
C GLY A 22 15.41 -5.79 -4.94
N THR A 23 14.82 -5.79 -3.75
CA THR A 23 13.41 -6.16 -3.54
C THR A 23 12.50 -4.94 -3.61
N THR A 24 11.25 -5.14 -4.01
CA THR A 24 10.22 -4.11 -3.94
C THR A 24 9.31 -4.41 -2.75
N THR A 25 9.19 -3.45 -1.85
CA THR A 25 8.25 -3.47 -0.74
C THR A 25 7.20 -2.38 -0.97
N PRO A 26 5.97 -2.74 -1.33
CA PRO A 26 4.88 -1.79 -1.39
C PRO A 26 4.58 -1.19 -0.03
N LEU A 27 4.21 0.10 -0.02
CA LEU A 27 3.96 0.88 1.17
C LEU A 27 2.66 1.68 0.99
N LEU A 28 1.95 1.86 2.09
CA LEU A 28 0.90 2.86 2.25
C LEU A 28 1.39 3.95 3.19
N ALA A 29 1.11 5.21 2.87
CA ALA A 29 1.32 6.34 3.76
C ALA A 29 0.00 7.10 3.93
N ARG A 30 -0.39 7.40 5.18
CA ARG A 30 -1.58 8.20 5.46
C ARG A 30 -1.16 9.61 5.86
N TYR A 31 -1.79 10.58 5.22
CA TYR A 31 -1.63 11.99 5.53
C TYR A 31 -2.95 12.53 6.10
N THR A 32 -2.86 13.39 7.12
CA THR A 32 -4.01 14.12 7.66
C THR A 32 -4.55 15.11 6.62
N CYS A 33 -5.73 15.66 6.87
CA CYS A 33 -6.32 16.71 6.02
C CYS A 33 -5.45 17.96 5.92
N ASP A 34 -4.59 18.21 6.90
CA ASP A 34 -3.62 19.30 6.92
C ASP A 34 -2.31 18.97 6.17
N GLY A 35 -2.21 17.77 5.59
CA GLY A 35 -1.05 17.31 4.81
C GLY A 35 0.12 16.79 5.64
N ALA A 36 -0.02 16.70 6.97
CA ALA A 36 0.98 16.07 7.82
C ALA A 36 0.88 14.54 7.72
N LEU A 37 2.01 13.84 7.85
CA LEU A 37 2.00 12.38 7.94
C LEU A 37 1.27 11.98 9.25
N ASP A 38 0.31 11.06 9.17
CA ASP A 38 -0.53 10.69 10.30
C ASP A 38 0.16 9.62 11.18
N PRO A 39 0.69 9.98 12.36
CA PRO A 39 1.43 9.03 13.19
C PRO A 39 0.57 7.90 13.77
N ALA A 40 -0.77 8.02 13.72
CA ALA A 40 -1.67 6.96 14.17
C ALA A 40 -1.79 5.80 13.16
N PHE A 41 -1.28 5.98 11.94
CA PHE A 41 -1.34 4.97 10.88
C PHE A 41 -0.06 4.16 10.79
N GLY A 42 -0.12 2.86 11.08
CA GLY A 42 1.06 1.99 11.00
C GLY A 42 2.22 2.49 11.87
N GLU A 43 3.45 2.38 11.38
CA GLU A 43 4.64 2.90 12.06
C GLU A 43 4.98 4.29 11.50
N GLY A 44 4.78 5.32 12.33
CA GLY A 44 5.12 6.69 11.96
C GLY A 44 4.33 7.23 10.77
N GLY A 45 3.15 6.67 10.46
CA GLY A 45 2.32 7.05 9.32
C GLY A 45 2.54 6.24 8.05
N VAL A 46 3.32 5.16 8.12
CA VAL A 46 3.59 4.26 7.01
C VAL A 46 3.23 2.83 7.39
N LEU A 47 2.59 2.11 6.47
CA LEU A 47 2.30 0.69 6.60
C LEU A 47 2.88 -0.06 5.38
N PRO A 48 3.81 -1.03 5.59
CA PRO A 48 4.23 -1.93 4.52
C PRO A 48 3.12 -2.92 4.17
N VAL A 49 3.00 -3.23 2.88
CA VAL A 49 2.06 -4.23 2.36
C VAL A 49 2.88 -5.41 1.84
N ASP A 50 2.68 -6.57 2.44
CA ASP A 50 3.32 -7.80 1.99
C ASP A 50 2.57 -8.35 0.76
N LEU A 51 3.24 -8.26 -0.39
CA LEU A 51 2.82 -8.84 -1.66
C LEU A 51 3.87 -9.82 -2.22
N GLY A 52 4.82 -10.26 -1.39
CA GLY A 52 5.98 -11.05 -1.81
C GLY A 52 7.18 -10.23 -2.31
N GLU A 53 8.26 -10.92 -2.67
CA GLU A 53 9.62 -10.36 -2.92
C GLU A 53 9.68 -9.28 -4.02
N PHE A 54 8.80 -9.40 -5.02
CA PHE A 54 8.66 -8.45 -6.13
C PHE A 54 7.25 -7.90 -6.23
N GLY A 55 6.54 -7.84 -5.10
CA GLY A 55 5.19 -7.34 -5.04
C GLY A 55 5.10 -5.88 -5.45
N GLN A 56 4.07 -5.55 -6.22
CA GLN A 56 3.80 -4.19 -6.68
C GLN A 56 2.32 -3.86 -6.47
N LEU A 57 2.07 -2.69 -5.91
CA LEU A 57 0.76 -2.05 -5.91
C LEU A 57 0.55 -1.30 -7.23
N HIS A 58 -0.63 -1.49 -7.81
CA HIS A 58 -1.09 -0.83 -9.03
C HIS A 58 -2.26 0.11 -8.77
N THR A 59 -3.13 -0.21 -7.80
CA THR A 59 -4.31 0.60 -7.50
C THR A 59 -4.65 0.58 -6.02
N VAL A 60 -5.32 1.66 -5.60
CA VAL A 60 -5.92 1.83 -4.28
C VAL A 60 -7.27 2.55 -4.46
N GLU A 61 -8.32 2.01 -3.85
CA GLU A 61 -9.67 2.57 -3.93
C GLU A 61 -10.32 2.56 -2.54
N VAL A 62 -11.07 3.60 -2.18
CA VAL A 62 -11.87 3.59 -0.95
C VAL A 62 -13.20 2.91 -1.23
N VAL A 63 -13.54 1.90 -0.45
CA VAL A 63 -14.79 1.13 -0.62
C VAL A 63 -15.80 1.38 0.50
N ALA A 64 -15.35 1.87 1.67
CA ALA A 64 -16.19 2.35 2.78
C ALA A 64 -15.36 3.23 3.73
N ASP A 65 -16.01 3.81 4.74
CA ASP A 65 -15.41 4.84 5.59
C ASP A 65 -14.08 4.45 6.26
N ASP A 66 -13.88 3.16 6.52
CA ASP A 66 -12.63 2.60 7.04
C ASP A 66 -12.19 1.38 6.22
N GLN A 67 -12.39 1.41 4.90
CA GLN A 67 -11.99 0.30 4.04
C GLN A 67 -11.42 0.79 2.74
N VAL A 68 -10.25 0.24 2.40
CA VAL A 68 -9.62 0.41 1.10
C VAL A 68 -9.47 -0.93 0.42
N LEU A 69 -9.56 -0.92 -0.90
CA LEU A 69 -9.20 -2.03 -1.76
C LEU A 69 -7.82 -1.73 -2.36
N LEU A 70 -6.92 -2.71 -2.29
CA LEU A 70 -5.62 -2.65 -2.94
C LEU A 70 -5.60 -3.62 -4.11
N GLY A 71 -5.04 -3.19 -5.23
CA GLY A 71 -4.80 -4.07 -6.37
C GLY A 71 -3.32 -4.09 -6.67
N GLY A 72 -2.75 -5.28 -6.74
CA GLY A 72 -1.33 -5.48 -6.90
C GLY A 72 -0.99 -6.96 -7.09
N GLY A 73 0.27 -7.22 -7.39
CA GLY A 73 0.82 -8.56 -7.59
C GLY A 73 2.31 -8.51 -7.88
N ASP A 74 2.91 -9.66 -8.09
CA ASP A 74 4.29 -9.74 -8.54
C ASP A 74 4.38 -9.89 -10.07
N VAL A 75 5.58 -9.72 -10.62
CA VAL A 75 5.86 -9.91 -12.05
C VAL A 75 6.01 -11.39 -12.44
N GLY A 76 5.44 -12.33 -11.68
CA GLY A 76 5.54 -13.77 -11.93
C GLY A 76 6.93 -14.37 -11.70
N MET A 77 7.82 -13.64 -11.01
CA MET A 77 9.17 -14.10 -10.66
C MET A 77 9.24 -14.81 -9.31
N SER A 78 8.19 -14.76 -8.48
CA SER A 78 8.16 -15.50 -7.22
C SER A 78 7.83 -16.98 -7.47
N PRO A 79 8.47 -17.92 -6.77
CA PRO A 79 8.07 -19.32 -6.81
C PRO A 79 6.70 -19.49 -6.11
N GLY A 80 5.61 -19.37 -6.87
CA GLY A 80 4.23 -19.51 -6.39
C GLY A 80 3.18 -19.04 -7.41
N PRO A 81 1.87 -19.25 -7.15
CA PRO A 81 0.83 -18.64 -7.97
C PRO A 81 0.91 -17.12 -7.80
N GLY A 82 1.20 -16.39 -8.88
CA GLY A 82 1.20 -14.93 -8.89
C GLY A 82 -0.08 -14.40 -8.23
N THR A 83 0.07 -13.58 -7.20
CA THR A 83 -1.08 -13.07 -6.45
C THR A 83 -1.65 -11.90 -7.22
N TYR A 84 -2.78 -12.09 -7.90
CA TYR A 84 -3.48 -11.01 -8.62
C TYR A 84 -4.66 -10.53 -7.78
N GLY A 85 -4.43 -9.47 -7.00
CA GLY A 85 -5.49 -8.80 -6.23
C GLY A 85 -5.55 -9.21 -4.77
N VAL A 86 -5.11 -8.31 -3.88
CA VAL A 86 -5.25 -8.48 -2.43
C VAL A 86 -6.32 -7.53 -1.93
N VAL A 87 -7.46 -8.08 -1.50
CA VAL A 87 -8.45 -7.29 -0.74
C VAL A 87 -7.95 -7.13 0.68
N ALA A 88 -7.18 -6.06 0.94
CA ALA A 88 -6.75 -5.74 2.30
C ALA A 88 -7.80 -4.87 2.99
N ARG A 89 -8.62 -5.46 3.87
CA ARG A 89 -9.43 -4.67 4.81
C ARG A 89 -8.51 -4.06 5.84
N MET A 90 -8.23 -2.77 5.70
CA MET A 90 -7.47 -2.03 6.70
C MET A 90 -8.41 -1.27 7.63
N TRP A 91 -8.35 -1.57 8.92
CA TRP A 91 -9.02 -0.76 9.94
C TRP A 91 -8.16 0.48 10.20
N MET A 92 -8.78 1.64 10.12
CA MET A 92 -8.13 2.96 10.22
C MET A 92 -8.02 3.46 11.65
#